data_AF-A0A396JFV8-F1
#
_entry.id   AF-A0A396JFV8-F1
#
_cell.length_a   1.000
_cell.length_b   1.000
_cell.length_c   1.000
_cell.angle_alpha   90.00
_cell.angle_beta   90.00
_cell.angle_gamma   90.00
#
_symmetry.space_group_name_H-M   'P 1'
#
loop_
_entity.id
_entity.type
_entity.pdbx_description
1 polymer ?
#
loop_
_entity_poly.entity_id
_entity_poly.type
_entity_poly.pdbx_seq_one_letter_code
_entity_poly.pdbx_strand_id
1 'polypeptide(L)' 'MYAKCGDLSLSRNFFNIMSAKDVVAWSTMIFANGMHGNGKEALFLFEKMLLSI' A
#
# COMPACT_ATOMS: atom_id res chain seq x y z
N MET A 1 3.45 4.66 8.92
CA MET A 1 3.00 5.57 10.00
C MET A 1 1.54 5.99 9.84
N TYR A 2 1.02 6.26 8.64
CA TYR A 2 -0.39 6.63 8.42
C TYR A 2 -1.40 5.47 8.48
N ALA A 3 -0.99 4.26 8.12
CA ALA A 3 -1.85 3.06 8.24
C ALA A 3 -2.23 2.72 9.70
N LYS A 4 -1.47 3.21 10.69
CA LYS A 4 -1.75 2.95 12.12
C LYS A 4 -2.82 3.88 12.69
N CYS A 5 -3.23 4.93 11.97
CA CYS A 5 -4.30 5.85 12.35
C CYS A 5 -5.67 5.49 11.73
N GLY A 6 -5.79 4.35 11.03
CA GLY A 6 -7.08 3.85 10.54
C GLY A 6 -7.59 4.48 9.23
N ASP A 7 -6.89 5.47 8.68
CA ASP A 7 -7.25 6.05 7.38
C ASP A 7 -6.39 5.48 6.23
N LEU A 8 -6.87 4.35 5.71
CA LEU A 8 -6.35 3.73 4.50
C LEU A 8 -6.40 4.69 3.30
N SER A 9 -7.39 5.59 3.25
CA SER A 9 -7.61 6.53 2.15
C SER A 9 -6.49 7.57 2.07
N LEU A 10 -6.11 8.15 3.21
CA LEU A 10 -4.97 9.06 3.29
C LEU A 10 -3.67 8.36 2.91
N SER A 11 -3.44 7.16 3.45
CA SER A 11 -2.25 6.35 3.12
C SER A 11 -2.18 6.03 1.61
N ARG A 12 -3.32 5.72 1.01
CA ARG A 12 -3.46 5.46 -0.44
C ARG A 12 -3.16 6.70 -1.27
N ASN A 13 -3.65 7.87 -0.85
CA ASN A 13 -3.40 9.12 -1.56
C ASN A 13 -1.90 9.46 -1.56
N PHE A 14 -1.26 9.40 -0.39
CA PHE A 14 0.19 9.58 -0.26
C PHE A 14 0.98 8.58 -1.10
N PHE A 15 0.58 7.31 -1.07
CA PHE A 15 1.19 6.28 -1.89
C PHE A 15 1.08 6.60 -3.38
N ASN A 16 -0.09 7.05 -3.85
CA ASN A 16 -0.29 7.36 -5.26
C ASN A 16 0.57 8.54 -5.75
N ILE A 17 0.75 9.58 -4.93
CA ILE A 17 1.55 10.76 -5.30
C ILE A 17 3.07 10.52 -5.22
N MET A 18 3.54 9.46 -4.56
CA MET A 18 4.96 9.11 -4.52
C MET A 18 5.46 8.75 -5.92
N SER A 19 6.41 9.54 -6.43
CA SER A 19 7.07 9.34 -7.73
C SER A 19 7.97 8.10 -7.75
N ALA A 20 8.65 7.81 -6.64
CA ALA A 20 9.39 6.57 -6.42
C ALA A 20 8.85 5.88 -5.17
N LYS A 21 8.41 4.63 -5.32
CA LYS A 21 7.89 3.80 -4.23
C LYS A 21 8.93 2.75 -3.90
N ASP A 22 9.46 2.80 -2.68
CA ASP A 22 10.38 1.78 -2.19
C ASP A 22 9.63 0.56 -1.64
N VAL A 23 10.38 -0.49 -1.33
CA VAL A 23 9.83 -1.74 -0.79
C VAL A 23 9.06 -1.50 0.52
N VAL A 24 9.47 -0.51 1.31
CA VAL A 24 8.79 -0.13 2.57
C VAL A 24 7.41 0.50 2.30
N ALA A 25 7.29 1.37 1.29
CA ALA A 25 6.01 1.97 0.90
C ALA A 25 5.02 0.91 0.37
N TRP A 26 5.49 -0.01 -0.48
CA TRP A 26 4.67 -1.12 -0.98
C TRP A 26 4.20 -2.04 0.15
N SER A 27 5.14 -2.55 0.97
CA SER A 27 4.82 -3.43 2.09
C SER A 27 3.87 -2.77 3.10
N THR A 28 4.04 -1.48 3.37
CA THR A 28 3.13 -0.73 4.25
C THR A 28 1.71 -0.69 3.68
N MET A 29 1.55 -0.44 2.37
CA MET A 29 0.23 -0.41 1.74
C MET A 29 -0.42 -1.78 1.62
N ILE A 30 0.36 -2.83 1.32
CA ILE A 30 -0.12 -4.21 1.26
C ILE A 30 -0.61 -4.65 2.65
N PHE A 31 0.19 -4.40 3.69
CA PHE A 31 -0.17 -4.70 5.07
C PHE A 31 -1.43 -3.94 5.51
N ALA A 32 -1.52 -2.65 5.20
CA ALA A 32 -2.71 -1.85 5.51
C ALA A 32 -3.97 -2.42 4.83
N ASN A 33 -3.90 -2.79 3.55
CA ASN A 33 -5.03 -3.42 2.88
C ASN A 33 -5.40 -4.77 3.50
N GLY A 34 -4.42 -5.59 3.89
CA GLY A 34 -4.65 -6.85 4.60
C GLY A 34 -5.37 -6.67 5.95
N MET A 35 -4.92 -5.70 6.76
CA MET A 35 -5.52 -5.38 8.07
C MET A 35 -6.96 -4.88 7.97
N HIS A 36 -7.32 -4.23 6.87
CA HIS A 36 -8.68 -3.73 6.61
C HIS A 36 -9.58 -4.74 5.88
N GLY A 37 -9.14 -6.00 5.69
CA GLY A 37 -9.91 -7.03 5.00
C GLY A 37 -9.90 -6.92 3.46
N ASN A 38 -9.14 -5.98 2.91
CA ASN A 38 -9.00 -5.74 1.48
C ASN A 38 -7.93 -6.64 0.85
N GLY A 39 -8.01 -7.95 1.07
CA GLY A 39 -6.99 -8.92 0.63
C GLY A 39 -6.75 -8.92 -0.89
N LYS A 40 -7.81 -8.72 -1.70
CA LYS A 40 -7.69 -8.60 -3.16
C LYS A 40 -6.82 -7.40 -3.56
N GLU A 41 -7.00 -6.27 -2.87
CA GLU A 41 -6.23 -5.06 -3.14
C GLU A 41 -4.78 -5.21 -2.68
N ALA A 42 -4.55 -5.90 -1.56
CA ALA A 42 -3.22 -6.24 -1.08
C ALA A 42 -2.45 -7.08 -2.11
N LEU A 43 -3.09 -8.11 -2.70
CA LEU A 43 -2.50 -8.93 -3.76
C LEU A 43 -2.21 -8.13 -5.03
N PHE A 44 -3.17 -7.30 -5.46
CA PHE A 44 -2.97 -6.43 -6.63
C PHE A 44 -1.78 -5.47 -6.46
N LEU A 45 -1.62 -4.90 -5.25
CA LEU A 45 -0.46 -4.06 -4.94
C LEU A 45 0.85 -4.85 -4.92
N PHE A 46 0.83 -6.09 -4.44
CA PHE A 46 2.00 -6.97 -4.47
C PHE A 46 2.44 -7.32 -5.90
N GLU A 47 1.50 -7.66 -6.78
CA GLU A 47 1.77 -7.90 -8.21
C GLU A 47 2.36 -6.66 -8.88
N LYS A 48 1.78 -5.48 -8.61
CA LYS A 48 2.31 -4.21 -9.11
C LYS A 48 3.73 -3.91 -8.62
N MET A 49 4.05 -4.23 -7.36
CA MET A 49 5.40 -4.09 -6.82
C MET A 49 6.38 -4.94 -7.64
N LEU A 50 6.05 -6.21 -7.91
CA LEU A 50 6.90 -7.13 -8.67
C LEU A 50 7.10 -6.71 -10.12
N LEU A 51 6.09 -6.09 -10.75
CA LEU A 51 6.18 -5.57 -12.12
C LEU A 51 6.94 -4.24 -12.21
N SER A 52 7.19 -3.58 -11.07
CA SER A 52 7.89 -2.29 -10.99
C SER A 52 9.37 -2.38 -10.60
N ILE A 53 9.86 -3.61 -10.37
CA ILE A 53 11.28 -3.94 -10.11
C ILE A 53 11.90 -4.42 -11.42
#